data_AF-A0A062VV04-F1
#
_entry.id   AF-A0A062VV04-F1
#
_cell.length_a   1.000
_cell.length_b   1.000
_cell.length_c   1.000
_cell.angle_alpha   90.00
_cell.angle_beta   90.00
_cell.angle_gamma   90.00
#
_symmetry.space_group_name_H-M   'P 1'
#
loop_
_entity.id
_entity.type
_entity.pdbx_description
1 polymer ?
#
loop_
_entity_poly.entity_id
_entity_poly.type
_entity_poly.pdbx_seq_one_letter_code
_entity_poly.pdbx_strand_id
1 'polypeptide(L)'
;MGYLLGRSHGKQVWASVEDSILLIGPPRSGKGLHIVIPAILDAPGAVVTTSTRPDNLTATMRARERVGPVAVFDPQQLAEGVSSGLRWRSPRT
;
A
#
# COMPACT_ATOMS: atom_id res chain seq x y z
N MET A 1 -5.22 18.25 4.06
CA MET A 1 -5.22 16.86 4.56
C MET A 1 -3.78 16.37 4.57
N GLY A 2 -3.41 15.39 5.39
CA GLY A 2 -2.01 14.97 5.49
C GLY A 2 -1.82 13.60 6.13
N TYR A 3 -0.61 13.07 6.03
CA TYR A 3 -0.19 11.80 6.63
C TYR A 3 0.52 12.07 7.97
N LEU A 4 0.07 11.42 9.05
CA LEU A 4 0.75 11.48 10.34
C LEU A 4 2.07 10.71 10.26
N LEU A 5 3.20 11.41 10.32
CA LEU A 5 4.53 10.79 10.31
C LEU A 5 4.92 10.26 11.69
N GLY A 6 4.35 10.84 12.75
CA GLY A 6 4.61 10.44 14.13
C GLY A 6 4.57 11.61 15.10
N ARG A 7 5.36 11.54 16.16
CA ARG A 7 5.48 12.59 17.18
C ARG A 7 6.93 13.03 17.35
N SER A 8 7.13 14.33 17.50
CA SER A 8 8.41 14.94 17.87
C SER A 8 8.15 16.02 18.93
N HIS A 9 8.93 16.01 20.02
CA HIS A 9 8.76 16.93 21.15
C HIS A 9 7.30 17.05 21.66
N GLY A 10 6.59 15.91 21.72
CA GLY A 10 5.18 15.85 22.15
C GLY A 10 4.16 16.38 21.14
N LYS A 11 4.59 16.88 19.98
CA LYS A 11 3.73 17.38 18.90
C LYS A 11 3.61 16.35 17.78
N GLN A 12 2.46 16.30 17.14
CA GLN A 12 2.27 15.49 15.94
C GLN A 12 2.97 16.14 14.76
N VAL A 13 3.65 15.33 13.95
CA VAL A 13 4.30 15.77 12.72
C VAL A 13 3.54 15.19 11.54
N TRP A 14 3.14 16.06 10.62
CA TRP A 14 2.31 15.72 9.47
C TRP A 14 3.02 16.08 8.17
N ALA A 15 2.89 15.24 7.14
CA ALA A 15 3.22 15.57 5.76
C ALA A 15 1.95 15.95 4.99
N SER A 16 2.04 16.88 4.05
CA SER A 16 0.93 17.17 3.14
C SER A 16 0.64 15.95 2.25
N VAL A 17 -0.61 15.79 1.80
CA VAL A 17 -0.94 14.81 0.76
C VAL A 17 -0.27 15.11 -0.59
N GLU A 18 0.11 16.37 -0.80
CA GLU A 18 0.84 16.83 -2.00
C GLU A 18 2.36 16.57 -1.90
N ASP A 19 2.86 16.25 -0.70
CA ASP A 19 4.29 16.01 -0.51
C ASP A 19 4.66 14.59 -0.96
N SER A 20 5.77 14.47 -1.68
CA SER A 20 6.38 13.18 -1.96
C SER A 20 7.29 12.74 -0.81
N ILE A 21 7.15 11.49 -0.37
CA ILE A 21 7.89 10.94 0.77
C ILE A 21 8.84 9.84 0.31
N LEU A 22 10.12 9.94 0.69
CA LEU A 22 11.09 8.86 0.57
C LEU A 22 11.33 8.22 1.95
N LEU A 23 10.91 6.97 2.11
CA LEU A 23 11.11 6.21 3.35
C LEU A 23 12.23 5.17 3.19
N ILE A 24 13.34 5.38 3.89
CA ILE A 24 14.50 4.47 3.88
C ILE A 24 14.60 3.77 5.23
N GLY A 25 14.75 2.44 5.21
CA GLY A 25 15.01 1.66 6.40
C GLY A 25 15.44 0.23 6.07
N PRO A 26 16.22 -0.44 6.94
CA PRO A 26 16.72 -1.78 6.70
C PRO A 26 15.58 -2.81 6.56
N PRO A 27 15.86 -4.02 6.06
CA PRO A 27 14.90 -5.12 6.12
C PRO A 27 14.39 -5.32 7.55
N ARG A 28 13.09 -5.62 7.70
CA ARG A 28 12.41 -5.84 9.00
C ARG A 28 12.37 -4.63 9.95
N SER A 29 12.67 -3.41 9.48
CA SER A 29 12.54 -2.18 10.28
C SER A 29 11.10 -1.74 10.58
N GLY A 30 10.10 -2.53 10.17
CA GLY A 30 8.68 -2.18 10.36
C GLY A 30 8.13 -1.13 9.40
N LYS A 31 8.89 -0.66 8.39
CA LYS A 31 8.41 0.34 7.40
C LYS A 31 7.08 -0.02 6.73
N GLY A 32 6.88 -1.29 6.37
CA GLY A 32 5.63 -1.77 5.79
C GLY A 32 4.47 -1.69 6.79
N LEU A 33 4.68 -2.25 7.98
CA LEU A 33 3.69 -2.35 9.05
C LEU A 33 3.27 -0.98 9.61
N HIS A 34 4.22 -0.08 9.83
CA HIS A 34 3.98 1.17 10.56
C HIS A 34 3.72 2.37 9.67
N ILE A 35 4.07 2.31 8.38
CA ILE A 35 3.89 3.45 7.46
C ILE A 35 3.06 3.04 6.24
N VAL A 36 3.50 2.03 5.47
CA VAL A 36 2.86 1.71 4.18
C VAL A 36 1.43 1.17 4.35
N ILE A 37 1.21 0.19 5.23
CA ILE A 37 -0.11 -0.40 5.47
C ILE A 37 -1.11 0.67 5.99
N PRO A 38 -0.79 1.45 7.06
CA PRO A 38 -1.65 2.53 7.50
C PRO A 38 -1.96 3.55 6.40
N ALA A 39 -0.96 3.95 5.60
CA ALA A 39 -1.17 4.91 4.50
C ALA A 39 -2.15 4.37 3.44
N ILE A 40 -2.11 3.07 3.12
CA ILE A 40 -3.08 2.46 2.20
C ILE A 40 -4.49 2.46 2.81
N LEU A 41 -4.62 2.12 4.10
CA LEU A 41 -5.90 2.05 4.79
C LEU A 41 -6.56 3.43 4.90
N ASP A 42 -5.78 4.44 5.26
CA ASP A 42 -6.25 5.81 5.50
C ASP A 42 -6.40 6.65 4.22
N ALA A 43 -5.95 6.13 3.06
CA ALA A 43 -5.99 6.85 1.82
C ALA A 43 -7.45 7.26 1.44
N PRO A 44 -7.72 8.56 1.20
CA PRO A 44 -9.07 9.05 0.94
C PRO A 44 -9.60 8.67 -0.45
N GLY A 45 -8.73 8.23 -1.35
CA GLY A 45 -9.06 7.90 -2.74
C GLY A 45 -8.43 6.60 -3.20
N ALA A 46 -8.28 6.44 -4.52
CA ALA A 46 -7.65 5.26 -5.12
C ALA A 46 -6.19 5.11 -4.69
N VAL A 47 -5.73 3.86 -4.58
CA VAL A 47 -4.36 3.52 -4.19
C VAL A 47 -3.80 2.52 -5.18
N VAL A 48 -2.55 2.74 -5.60
CA VAL A 48 -1.71 1.75 -6.27
C VAL A 48 -0.53 1.46 -5.36
N THR A 49 -0.31 0.18 -5.04
CA THR A 49 0.84 -0.26 -4.25
C THR A 49 1.53 -1.42 -4.96
N THR A 50 2.86 -1.42 -4.91
CA THR A 50 3.69 -2.54 -5.36
C THR A 50 4.47 -3.06 -4.17
N SER A 51 4.58 -4.38 -4.06
CA SER A 51 5.37 -5.04 -3.03
C SER A 51 5.99 -6.31 -3.59
N THR A 52 7.16 -6.68 -3.08
CA THR A 52 7.80 -7.96 -3.39
C THR A 52 7.27 -9.11 -2.54
N ARG A 53 6.37 -8.82 -1.58
CA ARG A 53 5.68 -9.78 -0.74
C ARG A 53 4.18 -9.44 -0.68
N PRO A 54 3.30 -10.42 -0.42
CA PRO A 54 1.86 -10.18 -0.38
C PRO A 54 1.38 -9.47 0.90
N ASP A 55 2.29 -9.05 1.79
CA ASP A 55 1.97 -8.49 3.11
C ASP A 55 1.06 -7.26 3.06
N ASN A 56 1.38 -6.28 2.19
CA ASN A 56 0.53 -5.10 2.00
C ASN A 56 -0.88 -5.49 1.50
N LEU A 57 -0.95 -6.41 0.53
CA LEU A 57 -2.20 -6.85 -0.05
C LEU A 57 -3.07 -7.56 0.99
N THR A 58 -2.54 -8.58 1.65
CA THR A 58 -3.26 -9.38 2.65
C THR A 58 -3.76 -8.49 3.80
N ALA A 59 -2.98 -7.51 4.23
CA ALA A 59 -3.37 -6.62 5.32
C ALA A 59 -4.47 -5.61 4.94
N THR A 60 -4.60 -5.25 3.66
CA THR A 60 -5.42 -4.09 3.26
C THR A 60 -6.60 -4.42 2.36
N MET A 61 -6.56 -5.54 1.62
CA MET A 61 -7.54 -5.90 0.59
C MET A 61 -8.98 -5.82 1.09
N ARG A 62 -9.32 -6.52 2.18
CA ARG A 62 -10.69 -6.55 2.72
C ARG A 62 -11.20 -5.18 3.16
N ALA A 63 -10.31 -4.33 3.69
CA ALA A 63 -10.68 -2.98 4.10
C ALA A 63 -10.96 -2.11 2.87
N ARG A 64 -10.13 -2.21 1.83
CA ARG A 64 -10.27 -1.45 0.59
C ARG A 64 -11.45 -1.92 -0.26
N GLU A 65 -11.78 -3.22 -0.26
CA GLU A 65 -12.98 -3.79 -0.89
C GLU A 65 -14.28 -3.16 -0.38
N ARG A 66 -14.31 -2.71 0.89
CA ARG A 66 -15.48 -2.00 1.45
C ARG A 66 -15.61 -0.56 0.96
N VAL A 67 -14.54 0.02 0.42
CA VAL A 67 -14.51 1.40 -0.10
C VAL A 67 -14.76 1.41 -1.61
N GLY A 68 -14.22 0.43 -2.34
CA GLY A 68 -14.36 0.34 -3.79
C GLY A 68 -13.70 -0.92 -4.36
N PRO A 69 -13.70 -1.07 -5.70
CA PRO A 69 -13.15 -2.25 -6.35
C PRO A 69 -11.65 -2.40 -6.08
N VAL A 70 -11.20 -3.63 -5.86
CA VAL A 70 -9.80 -3.99 -5.71
C VAL A 70 -9.40 -4.94 -6.84
N ALA A 71 -8.31 -4.61 -7.53
CA ALA A 71 -7.73 -5.46 -8.56
C ALA A 71 -6.33 -5.88 -8.14
N VAL A 72 -6.00 -7.15 -8.35
CA VAL A 72 -4.69 -7.73 -8.03
C VAL A 72 -4.01 -8.17 -9.32
N PHE A 73 -2.82 -7.63 -9.56
CA PHE A 73 -1.91 -8.08 -10.60
C PHE A 73 -0.77 -8.87 -9.94
N ASP A 74 -0.85 -10.20 -10.03
CA ASP A 74 0.14 -11.10 -9.46
C ASP A 74 0.51 -12.17 -10.50
N PRO A 75 1.37 -11.83 -11.47
CA PRO A 75 1.79 -12.76 -12.51
C PRO A 75 2.69 -13.89 -11.98
N GLN A 76 3.28 -13.72 -10.80
CA GLN A 76 4.19 -14.66 -10.17
C GLN A 76 3.50 -15.57 -9.14
N GLN A 77 2.21 -15.35 -8.88
CA GLN A 77 1.41 -16.12 -7.91
C GLN A 77 2.01 -16.10 -6.49
N LEU A 78 2.50 -14.95 -6.05
CA LEU A 78 3.06 -14.76 -4.72
C LEU A 78 2.00 -14.63 -3.62
N ALA A 79 0.77 -14.28 -3.98
CA ALA A 79 -0.36 -14.14 -3.06
C ALA A 79 -1.26 -15.39 -3.10
N GLU A 80 -0.89 -16.42 -2.33
CA GLU A 80 -1.66 -17.66 -2.23
C GLU A 80 -3.13 -17.39 -1.85
N GLY A 81 -4.06 -18.02 -2.57
CA GLY A 81 -5.49 -17.90 -2.31
C GLY A 81 -6.14 -16.60 -2.77
N VAL A 82 -5.38 -15.66 -3.37
CA VAL A 82 -5.92 -14.42 -3.93
C VAL A 82 -6.08 -14.57 -5.43
N SER A 83 -7.31 -14.46 -5.94
CA SER A 83 -7.56 -14.46 -7.38
C SER A 83 -7.03 -13.17 -8.00
N SER A 84 -6.06 -13.28 -8.92
CA SER A 84 -5.62 -12.13 -9.71
C SER A 84 -6.71 -11.74 -10.72
N GLY A 85 -7.38 -10.62 -10.42
CA GLY A 85 -8.41 -10.04 -11.29
C GLY A 85 -7.84 -9.33 -12.53
N LEU A 86 -6.54 -9.03 -12.52
CA LEU A 86 -5.87 -8.30 -13.60
C LEU A 86 -4.84 -9.19 -14.30
N ARG A 87 -4.86 -9.20 -15.63
CA ARG A 87 -3.91 -9.96 -16.47
C ARG A 87 -3.29 -9.05 -17.51
N TRP A 88 -1.98 -9.18 -17.70
CA TRP A 88 -1.30 -8.52 -18.81
C TRP A 88 -1.63 -9.27 -20.11
N ARG A 89 -2.11 -8.54 -21.12
CA ARG A 89 -2.28 -9.04 -22.48
C ARG A 89 -1.23 -8.36 -23.34
N SER A 90 -0.22 -9.10 -23.79
CA SER A 90 0.74 -8.56 -24.75
C SER A 90 -0.02 -8.16 -26.02
N PRO A 91 0.23 -6.97 -26.59
CA PRO A 91 -0.19 -6.69 -27.96
C PRO A 91 0.51 -7.72 -28.85
N ARG A 92 -0.25 -8.61 -29.50
CA ARG A 92 0.34 -9.47 -30.52
C ARG A 92 0.64 -8.61 -31.75
N THR A 93 1.90 -8.62 -32.19
CA THR A 93 2.26 -8.40 -33.59
C THR A 93 1.62 -9.46 -34.48
#